data_AF-A0A839LIV8-F1
#
_entry.id   AF-A0A839LIV8-F1
#
_cell.length_a   1.000
_cell.length_b   1.000
_cell.length_c   1.000
_cell.angle_alpha   90.00
_cell.angle_beta   90.00
_cell.angle_gamma   90.00
#
_symmetry.space_group_name_H-M   'P 1'
#
loop_
_entity.id
_entity.type
_entity.pdbx_description
1 polymer ?
#
loop_
_entity_poly.entity_id
_entity_poly.type
_entity_poly.pdbx_seq_one_letter_code
_entity_poly.pdbx_strand_id
1 'polypeptide(L)'
;MDMSQPAAALLDQATSAEASIDRARAGAMPLQELMSLAHQWQTGGRQADCLALYEAWVDSNQSPQRLLALFNWGTVLGEMRRHAEAEAVYLRALALNPDFAQAKLNLGHQLEHQGKTAEALAQWQAVYDAGELMAIGAEPVELRLHALNNAARLLESERRLDESEALMKRSLLLKPEQGDVQQHYVHIRQKQCEWPIYQPVGEVTHNQLLVNTSLLATLSATDDPAIQLMVAQRFVNERVVKYKGKPFHQLHGGPAGEKIRIGYLSGDLRMHAVGLLTPELFELHDRSRFEVHALCWSKEDGTAQRARILKAMDRFMPLAGVEDQQAARQIAEAGIDVMVDLQGLTSGARPSILAYRPAPVQVGYLGLPATSALPGEDYIIADRFTMPPEYLPLCTEKPIYLPHCYQVSDRQREVGPTPDRARYGLPEGAFVFCSFNNNHKYTEEMFSAWMQILQQVPGSLLWLLADNTWAEANMRAAAQARGVAPERLHFAPRVAPPEYLARFQLADLVLDTFPYNAGTTASDCLWMGTPILTRAGRCYISRMAGSLLTAAGLPELVTYSLPEYIERAVQIGRQPLRAASYKRYLREQGRQTPLFDIPALVRDLEHEFERLVLEHRRKAPGA
;
A
#
# COMPACT_ATOMS: atom_id res chain seq x y z
N MET A 1 -22.83 8.14 44.74
CA MET A 1 -23.41 8.57 43.45
C MET A 1 -24.58 7.66 43.18
N ASP A 2 -25.75 8.27 43.12
CA ASP A 2 -27.07 7.66 43.08
C ASP A 2 -27.37 7.15 41.65
N MET A 3 -27.84 5.91 41.52
CA MET A 3 -28.08 5.20 40.25
C MET A 3 -29.58 5.17 39.87
N SER A 4 -30.46 5.91 40.55
CA SER A 4 -31.92 5.85 40.32
C SER A 4 -32.49 6.92 39.37
N GLN A 5 -31.68 7.74 38.70
CA GLN A 5 -32.13 8.78 37.75
C GLN A 5 -32.18 8.45 36.22
N PRO A 6 -31.88 7.25 35.67
CA PRO A 6 -31.98 7.06 34.20
C PRO A 6 -33.40 6.87 33.66
N ALA A 7 -34.30 6.21 34.41
CA ALA A 7 -35.52 5.64 33.81
C ALA A 7 -36.59 6.69 33.45
N ALA A 8 -36.80 7.71 34.29
CA ALA A 8 -37.84 8.73 34.05
C ALA A 8 -37.50 9.68 32.88
N ALA A 9 -36.21 10.04 32.71
CA ALA A 9 -35.76 10.88 31.61
C ALA A 9 -35.78 10.14 30.25
N LEU A 10 -35.49 8.83 30.25
CA LEU A 10 -35.60 7.99 29.05
C LEU A 10 -37.06 7.81 28.60
N LEU A 11 -37.99 7.65 29.54
CA LEU A 11 -39.43 7.56 29.26
C LEU A 11 -39.97 8.88 28.66
N ASP A 12 -39.63 10.03 29.23
CA ASP A 12 -40.10 11.35 28.75
C ASP A 12 -39.57 11.66 27.32
N GLN A 13 -38.32 11.29 27.04
CA GLN A 13 -37.72 11.40 25.70
C GLN A 13 -38.32 10.44 24.66
N ALA A 14 -38.76 9.24 25.07
CA ALA A 14 -39.43 8.28 24.20
C ALA A 14 -40.84 8.78 23.81
N THR A 15 -41.63 9.26 24.78
CA THR A 15 -42.94 9.88 24.50
C THR A 15 -42.86 11.13 23.62
N SER A 16 -41.79 11.92 23.76
CA SER A 16 -41.55 13.11 22.94
C SER A 16 -41.23 12.76 21.46
N ALA A 17 -40.52 11.66 21.20
CA ALA A 17 -40.22 11.25 19.83
C ALA A 17 -41.42 10.61 19.12
N GLU A 18 -42.16 9.75 19.81
CA GLU A 18 -43.37 9.14 19.26
C GLU A 18 -44.38 10.22 18.86
N ALA A 19 -44.58 11.26 19.69
CA ALA A 19 -45.43 12.40 19.36
C ALA A 19 -44.96 13.18 18.11
N SER A 20 -43.65 13.39 17.95
CA SER A 20 -43.09 14.02 16.75
C SER A 20 -43.25 13.17 15.50
N ILE A 21 -43.07 11.85 15.60
CA ILE A 21 -43.26 10.91 14.51
C ILE A 21 -44.76 10.86 14.11
N ASP A 22 -45.68 10.85 15.07
CA ASP A 22 -47.12 10.88 14.79
C ASP A 22 -47.55 12.19 14.14
N ARG A 23 -46.98 13.33 14.56
CA ARG A 23 -47.18 14.62 13.87
C ARG A 23 -46.67 14.58 12.44
N ALA A 24 -45.53 13.93 12.19
CA ALA A 24 -45.03 13.71 10.84
C ALA A 24 -45.99 12.83 10.03
N ARG A 25 -46.47 11.69 10.57
CA ARG A 25 -47.48 10.82 9.92
C ARG A 25 -48.78 11.55 9.58
N ALA A 26 -49.19 12.48 10.44
CA ALA A 26 -50.39 13.30 10.23
C ALA A 26 -50.20 14.40 9.15
N GLY A 27 -49.00 14.53 8.56
CA GLY A 27 -48.70 15.55 7.56
C GLY A 27 -48.62 16.98 8.12
N ALA A 28 -48.55 17.13 9.45
CA ALA A 28 -48.61 18.41 10.15
C ALA A 28 -47.23 19.05 10.41
N MET A 29 -46.16 18.45 9.88
CA MET A 29 -44.77 18.87 10.12
C MET A 29 -44.16 19.51 8.86
N PRO A 30 -43.72 20.78 8.90
CA PRO A 30 -42.96 21.40 7.81
C PRO A 30 -41.57 20.78 7.63
N LEU A 31 -41.00 20.84 6.40
CA LEU A 31 -39.66 20.29 6.11
C LEU A 31 -38.57 20.89 7.02
N GLN A 32 -38.63 22.19 7.32
CA GLN A 32 -37.63 22.85 8.17
C GLN A 32 -37.63 22.29 9.60
N GLU A 33 -38.83 21.98 10.13
CA GLU A 33 -38.98 21.35 11.44
C GLU A 33 -38.43 19.91 11.41
N LEU A 34 -38.79 19.13 10.39
CA LEU A 34 -38.24 17.79 10.15
C LEU A 34 -36.70 17.80 10.16
N MET A 35 -36.09 18.66 9.35
CA MET A 35 -34.63 18.73 9.21
C MET A 35 -33.95 19.13 10.53
N SER A 36 -34.52 20.08 11.25
CA SER A 36 -33.96 20.54 12.53
C SER A 36 -34.02 19.43 13.58
N LEU A 37 -35.14 18.72 13.68
CA LEU A 37 -35.32 17.63 14.63
C LEU A 37 -34.47 16.41 14.28
N ALA A 38 -34.42 16.04 13.00
CA ALA A 38 -33.57 14.96 12.50
C ALA A 38 -32.10 15.20 12.82
N HIS A 39 -31.61 16.42 12.63
CA HIS A 39 -30.23 16.80 12.96
C HIS A 39 -29.94 16.71 14.48
N GLN A 40 -30.88 17.16 15.31
CA GLN A 40 -30.78 17.02 16.76
C GLN A 40 -30.74 15.55 17.20
N TRP A 41 -31.55 14.69 16.57
CA TRP A 41 -31.60 13.27 16.92
C TRP A 41 -30.37 12.51 16.42
N GLN A 42 -29.83 12.86 15.24
CA GLN A 42 -28.56 12.30 14.78
C GLN A 42 -27.40 12.65 15.74
N THR A 43 -27.29 13.92 16.13
CA THR A 43 -26.23 14.37 17.05
C THR A 43 -26.40 13.80 18.46
N GLY A 44 -27.64 13.51 18.88
CA GLY A 44 -27.97 12.84 20.14
C GLY A 44 -27.89 11.31 20.11
N GLY A 45 -27.45 10.68 19.01
CA GLY A 45 -27.35 9.21 18.90
C GLY A 45 -28.69 8.47 18.70
N ARG A 46 -29.79 9.20 18.49
CA ARG A 46 -31.14 8.67 18.28
C ARG A 46 -31.41 8.37 16.81
N GLN A 47 -30.56 7.55 16.22
CA GLN A 47 -30.59 7.27 14.78
C GLN A 47 -31.87 6.54 14.34
N ALA A 48 -32.36 5.59 15.14
CA ALA A 48 -33.58 4.84 14.83
C ALA A 48 -34.83 5.75 14.77
N ASP A 49 -34.95 6.67 15.71
CA ASP A 49 -36.05 7.65 15.74
C ASP A 49 -35.97 8.61 14.54
N CYS A 50 -34.75 9.02 14.17
CA CYS A 50 -34.51 9.86 13.00
C CYS A 50 -34.99 9.19 11.70
N LEU A 51 -34.70 7.89 11.53
CA LEU A 51 -35.19 7.13 10.37
C LEU A 51 -36.71 7.01 10.35
N ALA A 52 -37.32 6.68 11.49
CA ALA A 52 -38.77 6.57 11.60
C ALA A 52 -39.48 7.91 11.33
N LEU A 53 -38.87 9.02 11.73
CA LEU A 53 -39.36 10.38 11.45
C LEU A 53 -39.31 10.71 9.96
N TYR A 54 -38.19 10.43 9.29
CA TYR A 54 -38.08 10.63 7.85
C TYR A 54 -39.08 9.76 7.07
N GLU A 55 -39.21 8.49 7.43
CA GLU A 55 -40.17 7.57 6.82
C GLU A 55 -41.61 8.10 6.98
N ALA A 56 -42.02 8.42 8.22
CA ALA A 56 -43.34 8.97 8.52
C ALA A 56 -43.66 10.26 7.77
N TRP A 57 -42.67 11.15 7.64
CA TRP A 57 -42.83 12.41 6.93
C TRP A 57 -42.94 12.20 5.41
N VAL A 58 -42.07 11.36 4.84
CA VAL A 58 -42.02 11.10 3.39
C VAL A 58 -43.29 10.40 2.90
N ASP A 59 -43.84 9.50 3.70
CA ASP A 59 -45.03 8.72 3.29
C ASP A 59 -46.32 9.54 3.38
N SER A 60 -46.39 10.52 4.28
CA SER A 60 -47.55 11.40 4.46
C SER A 60 -47.51 12.68 3.60
N ASN A 61 -46.34 13.05 3.05
CA ASN A 61 -46.15 14.31 2.34
C ASN A 61 -45.85 14.10 0.84
N GLN A 62 -46.73 14.62 -0.03
CA GLN A 62 -46.59 14.52 -1.50
C GLN A 62 -46.00 15.78 -2.15
N SER A 63 -45.44 16.71 -1.37
CA SER A 63 -44.87 17.94 -1.90
C SER A 63 -43.55 17.69 -2.67
N PRO A 64 -43.16 18.59 -3.59
CA PRO A 64 -41.84 18.54 -4.26
C PRO A 64 -40.65 18.56 -3.27
N GLN A 65 -40.86 19.06 -2.05
CA GLN A 65 -39.86 19.07 -0.97
C GLN A 65 -39.48 17.65 -0.50
N ARG A 66 -40.27 16.63 -0.85
CA ARG A 66 -39.97 15.22 -0.57
C ARG A 66 -38.65 14.75 -1.19
N LEU A 67 -38.20 15.37 -2.28
CA LEU A 67 -36.89 15.08 -2.86
C LEU A 67 -35.75 15.30 -1.85
N LEU A 68 -35.79 16.42 -1.10
CA LEU A 68 -34.79 16.76 -0.08
C LEU A 68 -34.88 15.83 1.14
N ALA A 69 -36.10 15.51 1.58
CA ALA A 69 -36.30 14.58 2.68
C ALA A 69 -35.77 13.16 2.36
N LEU A 70 -36.06 12.64 1.16
CA LEU A 70 -35.53 11.36 0.69
C LEU A 70 -34.00 11.36 0.61
N PHE A 71 -33.39 12.43 0.09
CA PHE A 71 -31.94 12.55 0.03
C PHE A 71 -31.29 12.50 1.41
N ASN A 72 -31.80 13.30 2.36
CA ASN A 72 -31.27 13.33 3.72
C ASN A 72 -31.48 11.97 4.42
N TRP A 73 -32.65 11.34 4.25
CA TRP A 73 -32.92 10.01 4.78
C TRP A 73 -31.94 8.96 4.25
N GLY A 74 -31.68 8.95 2.95
CA GLY A 74 -30.67 8.06 2.34
C GLY A 74 -29.27 8.29 2.91
N THR A 75 -28.91 9.54 3.21
CA THR A 75 -27.62 9.88 3.82
C THR A 75 -27.51 9.31 5.24
N VAL A 76 -28.57 9.45 6.06
CA VAL A 76 -28.62 8.85 7.42
C VAL A 76 -28.47 7.33 7.36
N LEU A 77 -29.18 6.67 6.43
CA LEU A 77 -29.08 5.22 6.24
C LEU A 77 -27.67 4.79 5.83
N GLY A 78 -27.02 5.56 4.95
CA GLY A 78 -25.63 5.35 4.54
C GLY A 78 -24.64 5.45 5.70
N GLU A 79 -24.78 6.46 6.56
CA GLU A 79 -23.97 6.63 7.78
C GLU A 79 -24.12 5.44 8.74
N MET A 80 -25.33 4.86 8.81
CA MET A 80 -25.62 3.66 9.59
C MET A 80 -25.18 2.35 8.91
N ARG A 81 -24.57 2.41 7.72
CA ARG A 81 -24.19 1.26 6.88
C ARG A 81 -25.37 0.36 6.48
N ARG A 82 -26.59 0.92 6.45
CA ARG A 82 -27.81 0.25 5.97
C ARG A 82 -27.91 0.42 4.45
N HIS A 83 -26.90 -0.06 3.72
CA HIS A 83 -26.66 0.27 2.31
C HIS A 83 -27.82 -0.10 1.38
N ALA A 84 -28.46 -1.27 1.58
CA ALA A 84 -29.59 -1.71 0.76
C ALA A 84 -30.84 -0.82 0.95
N GLU A 85 -31.05 -0.31 2.17
CA GLU A 85 -32.17 0.59 2.45
C GLU A 85 -31.89 2.00 1.93
N ALA A 86 -30.64 2.47 2.06
CA ALA A 86 -30.20 3.73 1.47
C ALA A 86 -30.37 3.71 -0.06
N GLU A 87 -30.01 2.60 -0.72
CA GLU A 87 -30.26 2.37 -2.15
C GLU A 87 -31.75 2.54 -2.49
N ALA A 88 -32.65 1.85 -1.77
CA ALA A 88 -34.09 1.96 -2.02
C ALA A 88 -34.61 3.40 -1.87
N VAL A 89 -34.12 4.14 -0.87
CA VAL A 89 -34.50 5.54 -0.64
C VAL A 89 -33.97 6.46 -1.74
N TYR A 90 -32.72 6.27 -2.20
CA TYR A 90 -32.18 7.05 -3.31
C TYR A 90 -32.89 6.75 -4.64
N LEU A 91 -33.30 5.50 -4.90
CA LEU A 91 -34.13 5.17 -6.06
C LEU A 91 -35.50 5.86 -6.00
N ARG A 92 -36.10 5.99 -4.82
CA ARG A 92 -37.33 6.81 -4.64
C ARG A 92 -37.07 8.29 -4.94
N ALA A 93 -35.90 8.83 -4.57
CA ALA A 93 -35.54 10.22 -4.90
C ALA A 93 -35.38 10.41 -6.42
N LEU A 94 -34.71 9.47 -7.09
CA LEU A 94 -34.49 9.49 -8.54
C LEU A 94 -35.77 9.23 -9.34
N ALA A 95 -36.76 8.54 -8.77
CA ALA A 95 -38.10 8.43 -9.37
C ALA A 95 -38.87 9.76 -9.37
N LEU A 96 -38.64 10.63 -8.38
CA LEU A 96 -39.20 11.99 -8.37
C LEU A 96 -38.43 12.94 -9.29
N ASN A 97 -37.11 12.78 -9.36
CA ASN A 97 -36.26 13.58 -10.22
C ASN A 97 -35.06 12.75 -10.74
N PRO A 98 -35.13 12.23 -11.98
CA PRO A 98 -34.06 11.43 -12.57
C PRO A 98 -32.73 12.17 -12.76
N ASP A 99 -32.72 13.50 -12.73
CA ASP A 99 -31.52 14.32 -12.97
C ASP A 99 -30.86 14.81 -11.67
N PHE A 100 -31.32 14.34 -10.51
CA PHE A 100 -30.78 14.77 -9.23
C PHE A 100 -29.39 14.17 -8.95
N ALA A 101 -28.36 14.95 -9.25
CA ALA A 101 -26.96 14.52 -9.25
C ALA A 101 -26.49 14.01 -7.87
N GLN A 102 -26.83 14.71 -6.78
CA GLN A 102 -26.43 14.31 -5.42
C GLN A 102 -26.97 12.92 -5.05
N ALA A 103 -28.20 12.59 -5.44
CA ALA A 103 -28.77 11.27 -5.19
C ALA A 103 -28.05 10.17 -5.99
N LYS A 104 -27.70 10.42 -7.27
CA LYS A 104 -26.89 9.49 -8.08
C LYS A 104 -25.51 9.26 -7.47
N LEU A 105 -24.83 10.33 -7.06
CA LEU A 105 -23.51 10.24 -6.42
C LEU A 105 -23.55 9.33 -5.19
N ASN A 106 -24.48 9.59 -4.27
CA ASN A 106 -24.61 8.83 -3.03
C ASN A 106 -25.11 7.41 -3.26
N LEU A 107 -26.02 7.19 -4.22
CA LEU A 107 -26.42 5.86 -4.65
C LEU A 107 -25.22 5.05 -5.15
N GLY A 108 -24.33 5.67 -5.94
CA GLY A 108 -23.08 5.03 -6.38
C GLY A 108 -22.23 4.52 -5.21
N HIS A 109 -22.09 5.31 -4.14
CA HIS A 109 -21.40 4.88 -2.91
C HIS A 109 -22.09 3.68 -2.24
N GLN A 110 -23.43 3.68 -2.16
CA GLN A 110 -24.16 2.57 -1.55
C GLN A 110 -24.05 1.28 -2.38
N LEU A 111 -24.04 1.40 -3.71
CA LEU A 111 -23.87 0.29 -4.63
C LEU A 111 -22.45 -0.28 -4.55
N GLU A 112 -21.43 0.57 -4.47
CA GLU A 112 -20.04 0.14 -4.26
C GLU A 112 -19.87 -0.64 -2.95
N HIS A 113 -20.43 -0.13 -1.84
CA HIS A 113 -20.39 -0.84 -0.55
C HIS A 113 -21.07 -2.22 -0.58
N GLN A 114 -22.02 -2.42 -1.49
CA GLN A 114 -22.67 -3.70 -1.73
C GLN A 114 -21.94 -4.59 -2.76
N GLY A 115 -20.81 -4.14 -3.33
CA GLY A 115 -20.07 -4.84 -4.37
C GLY A 115 -20.72 -4.77 -5.76
N LYS A 116 -21.73 -3.92 -5.97
CA LYS A 116 -22.41 -3.71 -7.26
C LYS A 116 -21.62 -2.72 -8.13
N THR A 117 -20.39 -3.09 -8.48
CA THR A 117 -19.41 -2.23 -9.16
C THR A 117 -19.94 -1.61 -10.45
N ALA A 118 -20.57 -2.40 -11.33
CA ALA A 118 -21.07 -1.90 -12.62
C ALA A 118 -22.19 -0.87 -12.44
N GLU A 119 -23.10 -1.10 -11.49
CA GLU A 119 -24.20 -0.20 -11.19
C GLU A 119 -23.69 1.10 -10.57
N ALA A 120 -22.70 1.03 -9.66
CA ALA A 120 -22.07 2.21 -9.07
C ALA A 120 -21.44 3.11 -10.14
N LEU A 121 -20.66 2.51 -11.06
CA LEU A 121 -20.05 3.23 -12.18
C LEU A 121 -21.11 3.87 -13.08
N ALA A 122 -22.22 3.19 -13.36
CA ALA A 122 -23.30 3.75 -14.17
C ALA A 122 -23.94 4.99 -13.52
N GLN A 123 -24.08 5.02 -12.19
CA GLN A 123 -24.61 6.19 -11.49
C GLN A 123 -23.68 7.39 -11.59
N TRP A 124 -22.38 7.20 -11.37
CA TRP A 124 -21.40 8.29 -11.52
C TRP A 124 -21.25 8.73 -12.98
N GLN A 125 -21.33 7.79 -13.92
CA GLN A 125 -21.32 8.10 -15.35
C GLN A 125 -22.45 9.04 -15.76
N ALA A 126 -23.67 8.75 -15.31
CA ALA A 126 -24.82 9.60 -15.57
C ALA A 126 -24.66 11.03 -15.00
N VAL A 127 -23.78 11.26 -14.03
CA VAL A 127 -23.47 12.60 -13.50
C VAL A 127 -22.39 13.29 -14.33
N TYR A 128 -21.26 12.63 -14.61
CA TYR A 128 -20.16 13.32 -15.32
C TYR A 128 -20.41 13.50 -16.83
N ASP A 129 -21.28 12.70 -17.45
CA ASP A 129 -21.66 12.82 -18.88
C ASP A 129 -22.89 13.73 -19.10
N ALA A 130 -23.57 14.19 -18.03
CA ALA A 130 -24.73 15.07 -18.16
C ALA A 130 -24.38 16.38 -18.86
N GLY A 131 -25.30 16.97 -19.63
CA GLY A 131 -25.13 18.30 -20.24
C GLY A 131 -25.28 19.41 -19.19
N GLU A 132 -26.48 19.55 -18.63
CA GLU A 132 -26.79 20.41 -17.49
C GLU A 132 -27.02 19.56 -16.25
N LEU A 133 -26.50 20.00 -15.10
CA LEU A 133 -26.71 19.32 -13.81
C LEU A 133 -27.65 20.15 -12.95
N MET A 134 -28.76 19.54 -12.54
CA MET A 134 -29.57 20.10 -11.46
C MET A 134 -28.87 19.83 -10.13
N ALA A 135 -28.42 20.89 -9.47
CA ALA A 135 -27.72 20.83 -8.20
C ALA A 135 -28.40 21.73 -7.16
N ILE A 136 -28.54 21.23 -5.93
CA ILE A 136 -28.99 22.03 -4.79
C ILE A 136 -27.79 22.29 -3.88
N GLY A 137 -27.38 23.55 -3.76
CA GLY A 137 -26.33 23.97 -2.82
C GLY A 137 -24.90 23.50 -3.15
N ALA A 138 -24.66 22.95 -4.33
CA ALA A 138 -23.34 22.53 -4.79
C ALA A 138 -23.10 23.01 -6.23
N GLU A 139 -21.87 23.43 -6.53
CA GLU A 139 -21.49 23.82 -7.88
C GLU A 139 -21.49 22.61 -8.83
N PRO A 140 -22.08 22.71 -10.04
CA PRO A 140 -22.13 21.62 -11.01
C PRO A 140 -20.76 20.99 -11.30
N VAL A 141 -19.70 21.80 -11.35
CA VAL A 141 -18.33 21.34 -11.60
C VAL A 141 -17.84 20.42 -10.46
N GLU A 142 -18.11 20.78 -9.20
CA GLU A 142 -17.69 19.97 -8.05
C GLU A 142 -18.42 18.61 -8.01
N LEU A 143 -19.69 18.57 -8.42
CA LEU A 143 -20.43 17.30 -8.55
C LEU A 143 -19.86 16.40 -9.66
N ARG A 144 -19.45 16.98 -10.80
CA ARG A 144 -18.77 16.23 -11.87
C ARG A 144 -17.43 15.69 -11.41
N LEU A 145 -16.63 16.49 -10.72
CA LEU A 145 -15.34 16.08 -10.16
C LEU A 145 -15.54 14.93 -9.17
N HIS A 146 -16.56 15.02 -8.29
CA HIS A 146 -16.91 13.95 -7.36
C HIS A 146 -17.22 12.63 -8.09
N ALA A 147 -18.01 12.69 -9.17
CA ALA A 147 -18.35 11.53 -9.97
C ALA A 147 -17.12 10.93 -10.68
N LEU A 148 -16.33 11.76 -11.37
CA LEU A 148 -15.13 11.34 -12.09
C LEU A 148 -14.11 10.70 -11.16
N ASN A 149 -13.84 11.32 -10.02
CA ASN A 149 -12.82 10.85 -9.08
C ASN A 149 -13.23 9.53 -8.41
N ASN A 150 -14.51 9.35 -8.07
CA ASN A 150 -14.98 8.07 -7.51
C ASN A 150 -15.00 6.95 -8.54
N ALA A 151 -15.46 7.23 -9.76
CA ALA A 151 -15.41 6.25 -10.84
C ALA A 151 -13.96 5.84 -11.17
N ALA A 152 -13.04 6.81 -11.28
CA ALA A 152 -11.62 6.53 -11.50
C ALA A 152 -11.03 5.67 -10.37
N ARG A 153 -11.28 6.02 -9.10
CA ARG A 153 -10.81 5.23 -7.95
C ARG A 153 -11.32 3.79 -7.97
N LEU A 154 -12.62 3.60 -8.24
CA LEU A 154 -13.22 2.26 -8.31
C LEU A 154 -12.61 1.45 -9.47
N LEU A 155 -12.48 2.06 -10.66
CA LEU A 155 -11.84 1.43 -11.82
C LEU A 155 -10.39 1.04 -11.53
N GLU A 156 -9.61 1.88 -10.84
CA GLU A 156 -8.25 1.53 -10.41
C GLU A 156 -8.25 0.29 -9.50
N SER A 157 -9.17 0.23 -8.52
CA SER A 157 -9.25 -0.90 -7.59
C SER A 157 -9.66 -2.22 -8.27
N GLU A 158 -10.48 -2.11 -9.32
CA GLU A 158 -10.90 -3.21 -10.20
C GLU A 158 -9.86 -3.54 -11.29
N ARG A 159 -8.72 -2.85 -11.29
CA ARG A 159 -7.62 -2.99 -12.26
C ARG A 159 -8.03 -2.67 -13.71
N ARG A 160 -9.03 -1.81 -13.91
CA ARG A 160 -9.43 -1.23 -15.21
C ARG A 160 -8.67 0.07 -15.44
N LEU A 161 -7.37 -0.06 -15.71
CA LEU A 161 -6.40 1.03 -15.57
C LEU A 161 -6.50 2.10 -16.65
N ASP A 162 -6.78 1.73 -17.89
CA ASP A 162 -6.95 2.66 -19.02
C ASP A 162 -8.19 3.55 -18.85
N GLU A 163 -9.32 2.97 -18.45
CA GLU A 163 -10.56 3.68 -18.17
C GLU A 163 -10.37 4.62 -16.97
N SER A 164 -9.69 4.15 -15.91
CA SER A 164 -9.32 4.99 -14.78
C SER A 164 -8.45 6.17 -15.21
N GLU A 165 -7.41 5.94 -16.01
CA GLU A 165 -6.54 7.00 -16.51
C GLU A 165 -7.33 8.03 -17.34
N ALA A 166 -8.23 7.57 -18.21
CA ALA A 166 -9.07 8.44 -19.02
C ALA A 166 -9.97 9.35 -18.16
N LEU A 167 -10.58 8.82 -17.10
CA LEU A 167 -11.39 9.62 -16.18
C LEU A 167 -10.55 10.58 -15.33
N MET A 168 -9.35 10.19 -14.91
CA MET A 168 -8.42 11.09 -14.22
C MET A 168 -8.01 12.25 -15.12
N LYS A 169 -7.71 12.01 -16.41
CA LYS A 169 -7.43 13.08 -17.38
C LYS A 169 -8.60 14.04 -17.52
N ARG A 170 -9.83 13.53 -17.66
CA ARG A 170 -11.05 14.35 -17.68
C ARG A 170 -11.20 15.19 -16.42
N SER A 171 -10.95 14.61 -15.25
CA SER A 171 -11.00 15.33 -13.97
C SER A 171 -9.96 16.46 -13.90
N LEU A 172 -8.71 16.18 -14.29
CA LEU A 172 -7.62 17.16 -14.28
C LEU A 172 -7.81 18.28 -15.31
N LEU A 173 -8.50 18.02 -16.42
CA LEU A 173 -8.90 19.07 -17.38
C LEU A 173 -9.95 20.03 -16.82
N LEU A 174 -10.81 19.56 -15.89
CA LEU A 174 -11.81 20.41 -15.23
C LEU A 174 -11.20 21.21 -14.06
N LYS A 175 -10.29 20.58 -13.30
CA LYS A 175 -9.62 21.23 -12.16
C LYS A 175 -8.19 20.70 -12.05
N PRO A 176 -7.17 21.50 -12.42
CA PRO A 176 -5.80 21.04 -12.43
C PRO A 176 -5.23 20.85 -11.01
N GLU A 177 -5.66 21.64 -10.00
CA GLU A 177 -5.16 21.58 -8.61
C GLU A 177 -5.77 20.44 -7.79
N GLN A 178 -5.55 19.20 -8.23
CA GLN A 178 -6.01 17.98 -7.55
C GLN A 178 -4.83 17.04 -7.26
N GLY A 179 -4.03 17.33 -6.22
CA GLY A 179 -2.83 16.55 -5.87
C GLY A 179 -3.09 15.04 -5.72
N ASP A 180 -4.25 14.67 -5.16
CA ASP A 180 -4.67 13.28 -5.05
C ASP A 180 -4.95 12.61 -6.39
N VAL A 181 -5.54 13.31 -7.36
CA VAL A 181 -5.72 12.76 -8.70
C VAL A 181 -4.39 12.69 -9.44
N GLN A 182 -3.53 13.71 -9.30
CA GLN A 182 -2.22 13.76 -9.93
C GLN A 182 -1.31 12.61 -9.49
N GLN A 183 -1.27 12.30 -8.18
CA GLN A 183 -0.43 11.20 -7.67
C GLN A 183 -0.87 9.84 -8.21
N HIS A 184 -2.19 9.60 -8.27
CA HIS A 184 -2.76 8.36 -8.79
C HIS A 184 -2.55 8.24 -10.30
N TYR A 185 -2.69 9.34 -11.04
CA TYR A 185 -2.43 9.41 -12.48
C TYR A 185 -1.01 8.97 -12.83
N VAL A 186 0.01 9.52 -12.14
CA VAL A 186 1.41 9.13 -12.36
C VAL A 186 1.61 7.64 -12.06
N HIS A 187 1.05 7.13 -10.96
CA HIS A 187 1.27 5.76 -10.55
C HIS A 187 0.53 4.74 -11.45
N ILE A 188 -0.64 5.07 -11.98
CA ILE A 188 -1.33 4.22 -12.97
C ILE A 188 -0.53 4.14 -14.27
N ARG A 189 0.06 5.25 -14.75
CA ARG A 189 0.97 5.22 -15.90
C ARG A 189 2.18 4.32 -15.65
N GLN A 190 2.77 4.36 -14.44
CA GLN A 190 3.82 3.41 -14.05
C GLN A 190 3.34 1.94 -14.09
N LYS A 191 2.17 1.62 -13.54
CA LYS A 191 1.61 0.24 -13.55
C LYS A 191 1.39 -0.29 -14.96
N GLN A 192 1.08 0.59 -15.92
CA GLN A 192 0.82 0.28 -17.33
C GLN A 192 2.08 0.33 -18.20
N CYS A 193 3.28 0.58 -17.65
CA CYS A 193 4.50 0.83 -18.45
C CYS A 193 4.26 1.88 -19.55
N GLU A 194 3.46 2.90 -19.23
CA GLU A 194 3.00 3.92 -20.16
C GLU A 194 3.90 5.15 -19.97
N TRP A 195 4.85 5.33 -20.89
CA TRP A 195 5.89 6.35 -20.82
C TRP A 195 5.66 7.48 -21.83
N PRO A 196 5.95 8.76 -21.47
CA PRO A 196 6.47 9.22 -20.18
C PRO A 196 5.40 9.18 -19.07
N ILE A 197 5.83 8.92 -17.82
CA ILE A 197 4.90 8.86 -16.68
C ILE A 197 4.41 10.25 -16.24
N TYR A 198 5.25 11.28 -16.42
CA TYR A 198 4.94 12.68 -16.11
C TYR A 198 4.42 13.40 -17.34
N GLN A 199 3.31 12.89 -17.89
CA GLN A 199 2.67 13.45 -19.08
C GLN A 199 1.70 14.59 -18.68
N PRO A 200 1.96 15.86 -19.04
CA PRO A 200 1.06 16.98 -18.74
C PRO A 200 -0.37 16.76 -19.27
N VAL A 201 -1.36 17.31 -18.56
CA VAL A 201 -2.79 17.21 -18.90
C VAL A 201 -3.43 18.58 -18.73
N GLY A 202 -3.84 19.22 -19.84
CA GLY A 202 -4.36 20.58 -19.80
C GLY A 202 -3.37 21.55 -19.16
N GLU A 203 -3.79 22.19 -18.08
CA GLU A 203 -2.96 23.13 -17.29
C GLU A 203 -2.07 22.42 -16.24
N VAL A 204 -2.22 21.10 -16.04
CA VAL A 204 -1.36 20.33 -15.14
C VAL A 204 0.04 20.21 -15.73
N THR A 205 0.99 20.90 -15.09
CA THR A 205 2.40 20.93 -15.49
C THR A 205 3.17 19.69 -15.05
N HIS A 206 4.31 19.43 -15.70
CA HIS A 206 5.26 18.41 -15.27
C HIS A 206 5.67 18.57 -13.79
N ASN A 207 5.93 19.80 -13.35
CA ASN A 207 6.36 20.09 -11.97
C ASN A 207 5.25 19.78 -10.96
N GLN A 208 3.99 20.05 -11.28
CA GLN A 208 2.86 19.66 -10.42
C GLN A 208 2.77 18.15 -10.28
N LEU A 209 2.90 17.39 -11.38
CA LEU A 209 2.92 15.93 -11.32
C LEU A 209 4.10 15.40 -10.48
N LEU A 210 5.30 15.95 -10.68
CA LEU A 210 6.50 15.56 -9.94
C LEU A 210 6.32 15.81 -8.43
N VAL A 211 5.90 17.02 -8.06
CA VAL A 211 5.71 17.39 -6.65
C VAL A 211 4.60 16.58 -6.01
N ASN A 212 3.53 16.26 -6.74
CA ASN A 212 2.40 15.52 -6.19
C ASN A 212 2.57 14.01 -6.15
N THR A 213 3.57 13.44 -6.81
CA THR A 213 3.81 11.99 -6.84
C THR A 213 3.95 11.40 -5.42
N SER A 214 3.30 10.27 -5.19
CA SER A 214 3.34 9.57 -3.90
C SER A 214 4.74 8.99 -3.64
N LEU A 215 5.12 8.80 -2.37
CA LEU A 215 6.47 8.33 -2.04
C LEU A 215 6.82 7.02 -2.76
N LEU A 216 5.92 6.03 -2.75
CA LEU A 216 6.14 4.75 -3.42
C LEU A 216 6.37 4.92 -4.93
N ALA A 217 5.60 5.79 -5.59
CA ALA A 217 5.78 6.07 -7.01
C ALA A 217 7.08 6.86 -7.27
N THR A 218 7.48 7.75 -6.36
CA THR A 218 8.76 8.46 -6.41
C THR A 218 9.95 7.51 -6.31
N LEU A 219 9.88 6.47 -5.47
CA LEU A 219 10.96 5.46 -5.36
C LEU A 219 11.22 4.73 -6.68
N SER A 220 10.19 4.56 -7.52
CA SER A 220 10.31 4.04 -8.89
C SER A 220 10.81 5.05 -9.91
N ALA A 221 10.62 6.34 -9.64
CA ALA A 221 10.88 7.39 -10.63
C ALA A 221 12.27 8.04 -10.50
N THR A 222 12.86 8.06 -9.30
CA THR A 222 14.13 8.76 -9.06
C THR A 222 15.04 8.10 -8.04
N ASP A 223 16.35 8.15 -8.32
CA ASP A 223 17.45 7.83 -7.40
C ASP A 223 18.01 9.10 -6.71
N ASP A 224 17.23 10.18 -6.67
CA ASP A 224 17.62 11.37 -5.93
C ASP A 224 17.14 11.29 -4.46
N PRO A 225 18.06 11.14 -3.49
CA PRO A 225 17.70 11.01 -2.08
C PRO A 225 17.05 12.29 -1.51
N ALA A 226 17.36 13.47 -2.04
CA ALA A 226 16.74 14.71 -1.58
C ALA A 226 15.27 14.82 -2.03
N ILE A 227 14.96 14.35 -3.26
CA ILE A 227 13.57 14.27 -3.73
C ILE A 227 12.77 13.25 -2.91
N GLN A 228 13.34 12.08 -2.61
CA GLN A 228 12.67 11.07 -1.78
C GLN A 228 12.35 11.61 -0.38
N LEU A 229 13.32 12.28 0.28
CA LEU A 229 13.11 12.94 1.57
C LEU A 229 12.04 14.04 1.49
N MET A 230 12.08 14.89 0.46
CA MET A 230 11.11 15.97 0.28
C MET A 230 9.67 15.43 0.16
N VAL A 231 9.48 14.38 -0.64
CA VAL A 231 8.15 13.75 -0.81
C VAL A 231 7.67 13.11 0.48
N ALA A 232 8.55 12.44 1.22
CA ALA A 232 8.23 11.89 2.53
C ALA A 232 7.81 12.98 3.52
N GLN A 233 8.60 14.06 3.66
CA GLN A 233 8.30 15.20 4.53
C GLN A 233 6.98 15.90 4.17
N ARG A 234 6.68 16.03 2.87
CA ARG A 234 5.40 16.58 2.39
C ARG A 234 4.23 15.73 2.85
N PHE A 235 4.30 14.40 2.62
CA PHE A 235 3.28 13.47 3.08
C PHE A 235 3.08 13.58 4.59
N VAL A 236 4.17 13.60 5.37
CA VAL A 236 4.12 13.77 6.83
C VAL A 236 3.44 15.07 7.22
N ASN A 237 3.80 16.19 6.59
CA ASN A 237 3.24 17.49 6.92
C ASN A 237 1.73 17.60 6.62
N GLU A 238 1.27 16.93 5.56
CA GLU A 238 -0.12 16.98 5.08
C GLU A 238 -1.03 15.94 5.75
N ARG A 239 -0.51 14.73 6.03
CA ARG A 239 -1.33 13.55 6.36
C ARG A 239 -1.10 12.98 7.75
N VAL A 240 -0.02 13.35 8.44
CA VAL A 240 0.33 12.79 9.76
C VAL A 240 -0.06 13.76 10.88
N VAL A 241 -0.57 13.21 11.98
CA VAL A 241 -0.95 14.01 13.15
C VAL A 241 0.25 14.76 13.74
N LYS A 242 0.08 16.04 14.05
CA LYS A 242 1.11 16.92 14.65
C LYS A 242 1.00 16.91 16.17
N TYR A 243 1.17 15.74 16.80
CA TYR A 243 1.07 15.60 18.25
C TYR A 243 2.25 16.28 18.96
N LYS A 244 1.96 17.11 19.97
CA LYS A 244 2.95 17.88 20.75
C LYS A 244 2.97 17.53 22.25
N GLY A 245 2.18 16.54 22.67
CA GLY A 245 2.12 16.14 24.07
C GLY A 245 3.29 15.21 24.45
N LYS A 246 3.26 14.70 25.68
CA LYS A 246 4.25 13.72 26.15
C LYS A 246 4.09 12.40 25.38
N PRO A 247 5.19 11.68 25.08
CA PRO A 247 5.11 10.36 24.43
C PRO A 247 4.16 9.41 25.17
N PHE A 248 3.36 8.64 24.41
CA PHE A 248 2.34 7.77 25.00
C PHE A 248 2.94 6.68 25.90
N HIS A 249 4.12 6.14 25.57
CA HIS A 249 4.81 5.20 26.46
C HIS A 249 5.15 5.78 27.84
N GLN A 250 5.24 7.11 27.99
CA GLN A 250 5.46 7.78 29.28
C GLN A 250 4.15 8.09 30.02
N LEU A 251 3.05 8.24 29.29
CA LEU A 251 1.73 8.56 29.84
C LEU A 251 0.92 7.33 30.25
N HIS A 252 1.05 6.27 29.46
CA HIS A 252 0.20 5.07 29.54
C HIS A 252 1.01 3.78 29.67
N GLY A 253 2.35 3.87 29.64
CA GLY A 253 3.23 2.71 29.72
C GLY A 253 3.04 1.91 31.00
N GLY A 254 2.93 0.59 30.85
CA GLY A 254 3.04 -0.34 31.97
C GLY A 254 4.48 -0.45 32.50
N PRO A 255 4.68 -1.10 33.67
CA PRO A 255 6.02 -1.33 34.21
C PRO A 255 6.86 -2.20 33.25
N ALA A 256 8.17 -1.98 33.26
CA ALA A 256 9.11 -2.79 32.49
C ALA A 256 8.99 -4.27 32.89
N GLY A 257 8.86 -5.14 31.89
CA GLY A 257 8.85 -6.59 32.08
C GLY A 257 10.26 -7.18 32.21
N GLU A 258 10.32 -8.45 32.64
CA GLU A 258 11.57 -9.24 32.63
C GLU A 258 12.09 -9.48 31.20
N LYS A 259 11.17 -9.70 30.25
CA LYS A 259 11.47 -9.84 28.82
C LYS A 259 11.32 -8.52 28.09
N ILE A 260 12.07 -8.35 27.00
CA ILE A 260 11.90 -7.23 26.06
C ILE A 260 10.70 -7.53 25.16
N ARG A 261 9.72 -6.64 25.13
CA ARG A 261 8.53 -6.77 24.27
C ARG A 261 8.77 -6.10 22.92
N ILE A 262 8.72 -6.89 21.84
CA ILE A 262 8.84 -6.42 20.45
C ILE A 262 7.45 -6.39 19.82
N GLY A 263 7.02 -5.24 19.31
CA GLY A 263 5.76 -5.07 18.59
C GLY A 263 5.98 -4.84 17.10
N TYR A 264 5.56 -5.78 16.27
CA TYR A 264 5.59 -5.64 14.81
C TYR A 264 4.29 -4.99 14.32
N LEU A 265 4.39 -3.76 13.82
CA LEU A 265 3.28 -2.92 13.36
C LEU A 265 3.10 -3.07 11.84
N SER A 266 1.97 -3.60 11.38
CA SER A 266 1.75 -3.79 9.94
C SER A 266 0.29 -4.02 9.53
N GLY A 267 -0.03 -3.50 8.34
CA GLY A 267 -1.24 -3.83 7.57
C GLY A 267 -1.07 -5.07 6.68
N ASP A 268 0.10 -5.72 6.68
CA ASP A 268 0.47 -6.74 5.70
C ASP A 268 1.04 -8.06 6.28
N LEU A 269 0.64 -8.43 7.50
CA LEU A 269 0.86 -9.75 8.09
C LEU A 269 -0.09 -10.80 7.48
N ARG A 270 0.07 -11.07 6.18
CA ARG A 270 -0.80 -11.90 5.34
C ARG A 270 -0.06 -12.33 4.06
N MET A 271 -0.78 -12.80 3.03
CA MET A 271 -0.18 -13.02 1.69
C MET A 271 0.23 -11.71 1.00
N HIS A 272 1.36 -11.17 1.43
CA HIS A 272 2.00 -9.94 0.96
C HIS A 272 3.53 -10.08 1.07
N ALA A 273 4.31 -9.25 0.37
CA ALA A 273 5.78 -9.34 0.37
C ALA A 273 6.38 -9.35 1.78
N VAL A 274 5.94 -8.45 2.67
CA VAL A 274 6.35 -8.42 4.09
C VAL A 274 5.98 -9.72 4.80
N GLY A 275 4.73 -10.16 4.66
CA GLY A 275 4.26 -11.41 5.27
C GLY A 275 4.92 -12.66 4.71
N LEU A 276 5.51 -12.62 3.50
CA LEU A 276 6.29 -13.72 2.93
C LEU A 276 7.75 -13.78 3.43
N LEU A 277 8.33 -12.65 3.82
CA LEU A 277 9.73 -12.57 4.28
C LEU A 277 9.90 -12.80 5.78
N THR A 278 8.89 -12.45 6.56
CA THR A 278 8.99 -12.33 8.03
C THR A 278 8.56 -13.52 8.91
N PRO A 279 7.88 -14.59 8.44
CA PRO A 279 7.44 -15.67 9.34
C PRO A 279 8.58 -16.29 10.13
N GLU A 280 9.68 -16.63 9.45
CA GLU A 280 10.84 -17.25 10.09
C GLU A 280 11.54 -16.29 11.08
N LEU A 281 11.55 -14.98 10.80
CA LEU A 281 12.02 -13.97 11.76
C LEU A 281 11.25 -14.07 13.09
N PHE A 282 9.91 -14.11 13.00
CA PHE A 282 9.08 -14.18 14.19
C PHE A 282 9.30 -15.51 14.94
N GLU A 283 9.39 -16.63 14.21
CA GLU A 283 9.60 -17.97 14.78
C GLU A 283 10.92 -18.09 15.53
N LEU A 284 11.98 -17.39 15.08
CA LEU A 284 13.34 -17.56 15.59
C LEU A 284 13.70 -16.72 16.81
N HIS A 285 12.89 -15.72 17.18
CA HIS A 285 13.18 -14.91 18.36
C HIS A 285 13.34 -15.75 19.63
N ASP A 286 14.36 -15.46 20.44
CA ASP A 286 14.62 -16.15 21.70
C ASP A 286 13.55 -15.79 22.74
N ARG A 287 12.55 -16.67 22.87
CA ARG A 287 11.43 -16.49 23.79
C ARG A 287 11.81 -16.54 25.27
N SER A 288 13.06 -16.88 25.62
CA SER A 288 13.54 -16.71 26.99
C SER A 288 13.82 -15.24 27.33
N ARG A 289 14.15 -14.41 26.33
CA ARG A 289 14.54 -13.00 26.46
C ARG A 289 13.51 -12.03 25.88
N PHE A 290 12.76 -12.45 24.87
CA PHE A 290 11.83 -11.61 24.11
C PHE A 290 10.39 -12.13 24.17
N GLU A 291 9.42 -11.21 24.09
CA GLU A 291 8.00 -11.49 23.85
C GLU A 291 7.59 -10.74 22.57
N VAL A 292 6.99 -11.45 21.61
CA VAL A 292 6.72 -10.95 20.26
C VAL A 292 5.22 -10.69 20.06
N HIS A 293 4.88 -9.46 19.68
CA HIS A 293 3.51 -8.99 19.50
C HIS A 293 3.26 -8.63 18.03
N ALA A 294 2.14 -9.10 17.48
CA ALA A 294 1.60 -8.58 16.22
C ALA A 294 0.62 -7.42 16.49
N LEU A 295 0.94 -6.24 15.98
CA LEU A 295 0.12 -5.02 16.04
C LEU A 295 -0.48 -4.80 14.64
N CYS A 296 -1.69 -5.32 14.39
CA CYS A 296 -2.08 -5.70 13.03
C CYS A 296 -3.46 -5.20 12.61
N TRP A 297 -3.56 -4.60 11.42
CA TRP A 297 -4.85 -4.26 10.78
C TRP A 297 -5.01 -4.89 9.39
N SER A 298 -4.24 -5.94 9.10
CA SER A 298 -4.38 -6.72 7.87
C SER A 298 -5.79 -7.26 7.71
N LYS A 299 -6.30 -7.22 6.47
CA LYS A 299 -7.53 -7.92 6.10
C LYS A 299 -7.34 -9.42 6.36
N GLU A 300 -8.36 -10.04 6.93
CA GLU A 300 -8.40 -11.50 7.06
C GLU A 300 -8.53 -12.13 5.68
N ASP A 301 -7.63 -13.06 5.37
CA ASP A 301 -7.60 -13.74 4.06
C ASP A 301 -7.70 -15.27 4.17
N GLY A 302 -7.71 -15.82 5.39
CA GLY A 302 -7.86 -17.26 5.62
C GLY A 302 -6.69 -18.10 5.10
N THR A 303 -5.56 -17.48 4.76
CA THR A 303 -4.43 -18.19 4.13
C THR A 303 -3.58 -18.93 5.16
N ALA A 304 -2.94 -20.03 4.74
CA ALA A 304 -1.98 -20.76 5.57
C ALA A 304 -0.81 -19.87 6.02
N GLN A 305 -0.40 -18.92 5.16
CA GLN A 305 0.63 -17.93 5.48
C GLN A 305 0.23 -17.07 6.67
N ARG A 306 -0.98 -16.51 6.64
CA ARG A 306 -1.49 -15.68 7.74
C ARG A 306 -1.62 -16.49 9.03
N ALA A 307 -2.12 -17.72 8.95
CA ALA A 307 -2.19 -18.61 10.09
C ALA A 307 -0.81 -18.90 10.71
N ARG A 308 0.22 -19.13 9.88
CA ARG A 308 1.61 -19.32 10.34
C ARG A 308 2.16 -18.07 11.03
N ILE A 309 1.97 -16.89 10.43
CA ILE A 309 2.42 -15.63 11.03
C ILE A 309 1.80 -15.44 12.42
N LEU A 310 0.47 -15.59 12.55
CA LEU A 310 -0.20 -15.41 13.84
C LEU A 310 0.23 -16.45 14.87
N LYS A 311 0.47 -17.70 14.46
CA LYS A 311 0.99 -18.76 15.34
C LYS A 311 2.40 -18.46 15.85
N ALA A 312 3.20 -17.71 15.09
CA ALA A 312 4.55 -17.32 15.49
C ALA A 312 4.58 -16.17 16.51
N MET A 313 3.43 -15.54 16.81
CA MET A 313 3.33 -14.42 17.75
C MET A 313 2.95 -14.92 19.14
N ASP A 314 3.54 -14.33 20.19
CA ASP A 314 3.11 -14.58 21.56
C ASP A 314 1.79 -13.87 21.86
N ARG A 315 1.59 -12.70 21.26
CA ARG A 315 0.40 -11.85 21.41
C ARG A 315 -0.06 -11.29 20.07
N PHE A 316 -1.39 -11.20 19.90
CA PHE A 316 -2.02 -10.58 18.74
C PHE A 316 -2.94 -9.44 19.18
N MET A 317 -2.69 -8.25 18.65
CA MET A 317 -3.49 -7.05 18.86
C MET A 317 -4.14 -6.63 17.54
N PRO A 318 -5.43 -6.93 17.33
CA PRO A 318 -6.15 -6.48 16.15
C PRO A 318 -6.44 -4.98 16.24
N LEU A 319 -6.00 -4.22 15.24
CA LEU A 319 -6.16 -2.77 15.15
C LEU A 319 -7.12 -2.35 14.03
N ALA A 320 -7.68 -3.29 13.26
CA ALA A 320 -8.66 -2.98 12.23
C ALA A 320 -9.90 -2.31 12.84
N GLY A 321 -10.29 -1.14 12.30
CA GLY A 321 -11.41 -0.35 12.80
C GLY A 321 -11.15 0.43 14.09
N VAL A 322 -9.97 0.31 14.70
CA VAL A 322 -9.56 1.12 15.86
C VAL A 322 -8.96 2.43 15.35
N GLU A 323 -9.30 3.58 15.93
CA GLU A 323 -8.69 4.87 15.57
C GLU A 323 -7.20 4.93 15.97
N ASP A 324 -6.39 5.69 15.23
CA ASP A 324 -4.91 5.73 15.42
C ASP A 324 -4.50 6.15 16.83
N GLN A 325 -5.18 7.13 17.44
CA GLN A 325 -4.89 7.56 18.80
C GLN A 325 -5.20 6.46 19.83
N GLN A 326 -6.33 5.78 19.67
CA GLN A 326 -6.72 4.69 20.55
C GLN A 326 -5.79 3.47 20.37
N ALA A 327 -5.38 3.18 19.14
CA ALA A 327 -4.41 2.14 18.84
C ALA A 327 -3.06 2.44 19.52
N ALA A 328 -2.53 3.66 19.39
CA ALA A 328 -1.31 4.08 20.08
C ALA A 328 -1.44 3.93 21.60
N ARG A 329 -2.58 4.27 22.18
CA ARG A 329 -2.82 4.09 23.62
C ARG A 329 -2.78 2.61 24.03
N GLN A 330 -3.46 1.73 23.29
CA GLN A 330 -3.44 0.28 23.56
C GLN A 330 -2.03 -0.31 23.46
N ILE A 331 -1.24 0.14 22.47
CA ILE A 331 0.15 -0.27 22.29
C ILE A 331 1.02 0.17 23.49
N ALA A 332 0.84 1.41 23.96
CA ALA A 332 1.55 1.91 25.12
C ALA A 332 1.16 1.16 26.41
N GLU A 333 -0.13 0.89 26.63
CA GLU A 333 -0.64 0.11 27.77
C GLU A 333 -0.11 -1.34 27.77
N ALA A 334 0.13 -1.92 26.58
CA ALA A 334 0.80 -3.22 26.45
C ALA A 334 2.30 -3.18 26.81
N GLY A 335 2.89 -2.00 26.97
CA GLY A 335 4.28 -1.81 27.38
C GLY A 335 5.29 -2.35 26.37
N ILE A 336 5.04 -2.13 25.07
CA ILE A 336 6.00 -2.49 24.01
C ILE A 336 7.30 -1.70 24.18
N ASP A 337 8.44 -2.39 24.28
CA ASP A 337 9.77 -1.78 24.42
C ASP A 337 10.34 -1.34 23.06
N VAL A 338 10.23 -2.20 22.04
CA VAL A 338 10.65 -1.92 20.66
C VAL A 338 9.48 -2.11 19.72
N MET A 339 9.05 -1.04 19.05
CA MET A 339 8.05 -1.13 18.00
C MET A 339 8.74 -1.07 16.62
N VAL A 340 8.53 -2.11 15.82
CA VAL A 340 9.07 -2.23 14.47
C VAL A 340 7.95 -1.94 13.47
N ASP A 341 8.05 -0.82 12.75
CA ASP A 341 7.15 -0.48 11.66
C ASP A 341 7.53 -1.26 10.40
N LEU A 342 6.66 -2.19 9.99
CA LEU A 342 6.80 -2.97 8.77
C LEU A 342 5.99 -2.41 7.59
N GLN A 343 5.52 -1.17 7.69
CA GLN A 343 4.67 -0.54 6.68
C GLN A 343 5.30 0.73 6.08
N GLY A 344 5.80 1.63 6.93
CA GLY A 344 6.25 2.97 6.54
C GLY A 344 5.14 3.81 5.92
N LEU A 345 5.37 4.37 4.73
CA LEU A 345 4.41 5.22 4.01
C LEU A 345 3.83 4.54 2.76
N THR A 346 3.59 3.24 2.84
CA THR A 346 2.97 2.46 1.76
C THR A 346 1.44 2.44 1.87
N SER A 347 0.76 1.81 0.91
CA SER A 347 -0.71 1.76 0.87
C SER A 347 -1.29 1.18 2.16
N GLY A 348 -2.30 1.86 2.73
CA GLY A 348 -2.95 1.44 3.98
C GLY A 348 -2.12 1.67 5.24
N ALA A 349 -1.02 2.42 5.16
CA ALA A 349 -0.22 2.78 6.32
C ALA A 349 -0.97 3.63 7.34
N ARG A 350 -0.57 3.46 8.62
CA ARG A 350 -1.14 4.17 9.78
C ARG A 350 -0.06 4.94 10.54
N PRO A 351 0.64 5.88 9.88
CA PRO A 351 1.80 6.57 10.43
C PRO A 351 1.49 7.42 11.67
N SER A 352 0.24 7.84 11.85
CA SER A 352 -0.15 8.63 13.02
C SER A 352 -0.06 7.83 14.32
N ILE A 353 -0.09 6.48 14.28
CA ILE A 353 0.19 5.65 15.47
C ILE A 353 1.61 5.93 15.98
N LEU A 354 2.60 5.96 15.09
CA LEU A 354 4.01 6.21 15.41
C LEU A 354 4.23 7.62 15.96
N ALA A 355 3.48 8.61 15.48
CA ALA A 355 3.56 10.00 15.91
C ALA A 355 3.17 10.25 17.38
N TYR A 356 2.31 9.39 17.95
CA TYR A 356 1.99 9.41 19.38
C TYR A 356 3.09 8.80 20.26
N ARG A 357 4.11 8.17 19.65
CA ARG A 357 5.24 7.54 20.32
C ARG A 357 4.83 6.50 21.39
N PRO A 358 4.04 5.48 21.03
CA PRO A 358 3.56 4.48 21.99
C PRO A 358 4.63 3.50 22.48
N ALA A 359 5.82 3.46 21.86
CA ALA A 359 6.98 2.72 22.35
C ALA A 359 8.20 3.66 22.50
N PRO A 360 9.12 3.36 23.43
CA PRO A 360 10.32 4.18 23.65
C PRO A 360 11.36 4.06 22.52
N VAL A 361 11.41 2.91 21.83
CA VAL A 361 12.25 2.67 20.64
C VAL A 361 11.33 2.34 19.46
N GLN A 362 11.40 3.13 18.39
CA GLN A 362 10.63 2.88 17.16
C GLN A 362 11.55 2.75 15.95
N VAL A 363 11.37 1.67 15.18
CA VAL A 363 12.30 1.24 14.13
C VAL A 363 11.54 0.95 12.83
N GLY A 364 11.88 1.62 11.73
CA GLY A 364 11.40 1.26 10.39
C GLY A 364 12.12 0.03 9.84
N TYR A 365 11.39 -0.89 9.21
CA TYR A 365 11.97 -2.08 8.61
C TYR A 365 11.15 -2.68 7.47
N LEU A 366 11.81 -3.05 6.35
CA LEU A 366 11.26 -3.73 5.16
C LEU A 366 10.17 -3.00 4.36
N GLY A 367 9.08 -2.57 5.02
CA GLY A 367 7.87 -2.09 4.36
C GLY A 367 8.11 -0.89 3.46
N LEU A 368 8.82 0.12 3.99
CA LEU A 368 9.31 1.26 3.22
C LEU A 368 10.85 1.22 3.17
N PRO A 369 11.44 0.87 2.02
CA PRO A 369 12.90 0.86 1.82
C PRO A 369 13.46 2.26 1.48
N ALA A 370 13.10 3.26 2.30
CA ALA A 370 13.53 4.66 2.18
C ALA A 370 13.28 5.37 3.52
N THR A 371 13.83 6.58 3.68
CA THR A 371 13.45 7.46 4.80
C THR A 371 11.95 7.75 4.78
N SER A 372 11.30 7.61 5.93
CA SER A 372 9.87 7.86 6.13
C SER A 372 9.60 9.31 6.50
N ALA A 373 10.60 10.04 7.01
CA ALA A 373 10.45 11.36 7.61
C ALA A 373 9.45 11.41 8.79
N LEU A 374 9.07 10.26 9.34
CA LEU A 374 8.01 10.19 10.34
C LEU A 374 8.47 10.76 11.69
N PRO A 375 7.70 11.70 12.27
CA PRO A 375 7.96 12.18 13.61
C PRO A 375 7.68 11.03 14.56
N GLY A 376 8.71 10.48 15.19
CA GLY A 376 8.54 9.32 16.08
C GLY A 376 9.38 8.12 15.68
N GLU A 377 9.75 7.97 14.41
CA GLU A 377 10.60 6.85 13.98
C GLU A 377 12.07 7.21 14.21
N ASP A 378 12.74 6.52 15.13
CA ASP A 378 14.10 6.89 15.55
C ASP A 378 15.16 6.25 14.67
N TYR A 379 14.88 5.02 14.25
CA TYR A 379 15.84 4.15 13.62
C TYR A 379 15.27 3.48 12.36
N ILE A 380 16.17 3.06 11.48
CA ILE A 380 15.85 2.21 10.33
C ILE A 380 16.85 1.06 10.26
N ILE A 381 16.37 -0.16 10.04
CA ILE A 381 17.28 -1.31 9.85
C ILE A 381 17.88 -1.28 8.45
N ALA A 382 19.21 -1.38 8.40
CA ALA A 382 20.00 -1.27 7.19
C ALA A 382 21.28 -2.11 7.28
N ASP A 383 22.09 -2.06 6.23
CA ASP A 383 23.49 -2.47 6.26
C ASP A 383 24.36 -1.38 5.62
N ARG A 384 25.68 -1.56 5.69
CA ARG A 384 26.63 -0.56 5.17
C ARG A 384 26.56 -0.41 3.65
N PHE A 385 26.01 -1.38 2.93
CA PHE A 385 25.80 -1.27 1.51
C PHE A 385 24.55 -0.45 1.20
N THR A 386 23.40 -0.69 1.85
CA THR A 386 22.15 0.03 1.56
C THR A 386 22.17 1.48 2.02
N MET A 387 22.77 1.77 3.17
CA MET A 387 22.88 3.14 3.71
C MET A 387 24.34 3.56 3.89
N PRO A 388 25.04 3.92 2.80
CA PRO A 388 26.40 4.42 2.89
C PRO A 388 26.44 5.82 3.54
N PRO A 389 27.59 6.27 4.07
CA PRO A 389 27.71 7.54 4.78
C PRO A 389 27.17 8.76 4.03
N GLU A 390 27.26 8.77 2.70
CA GLU A 390 26.80 9.86 1.83
C GLU A 390 25.28 9.99 1.78
N TYR A 391 24.54 8.92 2.09
CA TYR A 391 23.08 8.92 2.12
C TYR A 391 22.52 9.41 3.47
N LEU A 392 23.28 9.24 4.56
CA LEU A 392 22.82 9.53 5.92
C LEU A 392 22.33 10.97 6.15
N PRO A 393 22.96 12.03 5.59
CA PRO A 393 22.46 13.40 5.76
C PRO A 393 21.05 13.63 5.18
N LEU A 394 20.55 12.71 4.34
CA LEU A 394 19.25 12.78 3.69
C LEU A 394 18.24 11.78 4.27
N CYS A 395 18.52 11.26 5.46
CA CYS A 395 17.64 10.39 6.23
C CYS A 395 17.32 11.02 7.58
N THR A 396 16.07 10.95 8.01
CA THR A 396 15.68 11.40 9.35
C THR A 396 15.96 10.36 10.44
N GLU A 397 15.86 9.08 10.07
CA GLU A 397 16.09 7.94 10.94
C GLU A 397 17.59 7.63 11.04
N LYS A 398 18.02 7.11 12.19
CA LYS A 398 19.39 6.62 12.39
C LYS A 398 19.50 5.16 11.94
N PRO A 399 20.52 4.77 11.16
CA PRO A 399 20.65 3.38 10.77
C PRO A 399 20.99 2.48 11.97
N ILE A 400 20.31 1.34 12.08
CA ILE A 400 20.79 0.16 12.79
C ILE A 400 21.46 -0.72 11.73
N TYR A 401 22.78 -0.81 11.78
CA TYR A 401 23.55 -1.58 10.81
C TYR A 401 23.66 -3.03 11.22
N LEU A 402 23.03 -3.92 10.45
CA LEU A 402 23.30 -5.35 10.55
C LEU A 402 24.66 -5.67 9.86
N PRO A 403 25.40 -6.69 10.34
CA PRO A 403 26.77 -6.94 9.89
C PRO A 403 26.89 -7.32 8.40
N HIS A 404 25.91 -8.04 7.86
CA HIS A 404 26.02 -8.66 6.54
C HIS A 404 24.92 -8.21 5.56
N CYS A 405 23.66 -8.30 5.97
CA CYS A 405 22.53 -7.94 5.12
C CYS A 405 21.38 -7.42 5.99
N TYR A 406 20.69 -6.38 5.51
CA TYR A 406 19.52 -5.83 6.18
C TYR A 406 18.30 -6.78 6.12
N GLN A 407 18.14 -7.58 5.06
CA GLN A 407 16.88 -8.23 4.72
C GLN A 407 16.78 -9.65 5.30
N VAL A 408 15.71 -9.91 6.06
CA VAL A 408 15.27 -11.28 6.37
C VAL A 408 14.60 -11.95 5.17
N SER A 409 14.64 -13.28 5.14
CA SER A 409 13.87 -14.11 4.22
C SER A 409 13.30 -15.33 4.95
N ASP A 410 12.30 -15.98 4.35
CA ASP A 410 11.73 -17.23 4.86
C ASP A 410 12.24 -18.41 4.04
N ARG A 411 13.13 -19.19 4.66
CA ARG A 411 13.78 -20.37 4.06
C ARG A 411 12.89 -21.61 4.09
N GLN A 412 11.78 -21.56 4.82
CA GLN A 412 10.85 -22.67 4.99
C GLN A 412 9.70 -22.62 3.96
N ARG A 413 9.71 -21.64 3.04
CA ARG A 413 8.70 -21.55 1.97
C ARG A 413 8.73 -22.80 1.09
N GLU A 414 7.54 -23.30 0.81
CA GLU A 414 7.34 -24.43 -0.09
C GLU A 414 7.82 -24.07 -1.51
N VAL A 415 8.61 -24.98 -2.10
CA VAL A 415 9.12 -24.85 -3.46
C VAL A 415 8.56 -26.00 -4.29
N GLY A 416 7.89 -25.67 -5.38
CA GLY A 416 7.35 -26.66 -6.31
C GLY A 416 8.45 -27.38 -7.12
N PRO A 417 8.11 -28.46 -7.84
CA PRO A 417 9.05 -29.09 -8.76
C PRO A 417 9.48 -28.11 -9.86
N THR A 418 10.74 -28.20 -10.29
CA THR A 418 11.24 -27.37 -11.38
C THR A 418 10.45 -27.65 -12.66
N PRO A 419 9.77 -26.65 -13.23
CA PRO A 419 9.02 -26.83 -14.47
C PRO A 419 9.95 -26.93 -15.68
N ASP A 420 9.44 -27.47 -16.79
CA ASP A 420 10.15 -27.45 -18.08
C ASP A 420 9.98 -26.11 -18.80
N ARG A 421 10.95 -25.73 -19.65
CA ARG A 421 10.89 -24.50 -20.46
C ARG A 421 9.66 -24.48 -21.38
N ALA A 422 9.30 -25.63 -21.96
CA ALA A 422 8.12 -25.79 -22.80
C ALA A 422 6.81 -25.38 -22.11
N ARG A 423 6.69 -25.53 -20.78
CA ARG A 423 5.50 -25.13 -20.02
C ARG A 423 5.18 -23.64 -20.14
N TYR A 424 6.21 -22.81 -20.32
CA TYR A 424 6.07 -21.36 -20.49
C TYR A 424 6.38 -20.89 -21.91
N GLY A 425 6.43 -21.81 -22.87
CA GLY A 425 6.77 -21.49 -24.26
C GLY A 425 8.18 -20.94 -24.44
N LEU A 426 9.10 -21.25 -23.52
CA LEU A 426 10.49 -20.81 -23.61
C LEU A 426 11.26 -21.79 -24.52
N PRO A 427 12.04 -21.30 -25.51
CA PRO A 427 12.88 -22.18 -26.34
C PRO A 427 14.04 -22.79 -25.55
N GLU A 428 14.30 -24.08 -25.73
CA GLU A 428 15.36 -24.80 -24.99
C GLU A 428 16.76 -24.21 -25.20
N GLY A 429 17.10 -23.79 -26.42
CA GLY A 429 18.41 -23.23 -26.75
C GLY A 429 18.58 -21.72 -26.52
N ALA A 430 17.54 -21.02 -26.07
CA ALA A 430 17.60 -19.56 -25.88
C ALA A 430 18.26 -19.20 -24.54
N PHE A 431 19.01 -18.10 -24.53
CA PHE A 431 19.42 -17.46 -23.28
C PHE A 431 18.25 -16.65 -22.71
N VAL A 432 17.80 -17.01 -21.51
CA VAL A 432 16.62 -16.42 -20.88
C VAL A 432 17.05 -15.34 -19.89
N PHE A 433 16.98 -14.07 -20.32
CA PHE A 433 16.93 -12.96 -19.37
C PHE A 433 15.57 -12.92 -18.70
N CYS A 434 15.50 -12.55 -17.43
CA CYS A 434 14.26 -12.57 -16.65
C CYS A 434 14.10 -11.30 -15.81
N SER A 435 12.89 -10.76 -15.69
CA SER A 435 12.54 -9.78 -14.65
C SER A 435 11.11 -10.02 -14.17
N PHE A 436 10.95 -10.51 -12.95
CA PHE A 436 9.64 -10.76 -12.32
C PHE A 436 9.30 -9.69 -11.27
N ASN A 437 9.75 -8.47 -11.53
CA ASN A 437 9.40 -7.32 -10.71
C ASN A 437 7.99 -6.82 -11.06
N ASN A 438 7.42 -6.00 -10.17
CA ASN A 438 6.18 -5.31 -10.47
C ASN A 438 6.41 -4.29 -11.59
N ASN A 439 5.45 -4.15 -12.52
CA ASN A 439 5.55 -3.29 -13.69
C ASN A 439 5.93 -1.83 -13.38
N HIS A 440 5.47 -1.28 -12.24
CA HIS A 440 5.79 0.09 -11.84
C HIS A 440 7.28 0.32 -11.54
N LYS A 441 8.11 -0.73 -11.50
CA LYS A 441 9.58 -0.63 -11.41
C LYS A 441 10.26 -0.55 -12.77
N TYR A 442 9.54 -0.80 -13.87
CA TYR A 442 10.07 -0.71 -15.22
C TYR A 442 10.02 0.75 -15.66
N THR A 443 11.18 1.41 -15.60
CA THR A 443 11.35 2.75 -16.16
C THR A 443 11.63 2.66 -17.66
N GLU A 444 11.32 3.72 -18.40
CA GLU A 444 11.61 3.78 -19.83
C GLU A 444 13.12 3.60 -20.11
N GLU A 445 13.97 4.20 -19.27
CA GLU A 445 15.42 4.09 -19.36
C GLU A 445 15.87 2.63 -19.20
N MET A 446 15.37 1.94 -18.17
CA MET A 446 15.76 0.56 -17.90
C MET A 446 15.24 -0.40 -18.97
N PHE A 447 13.99 -0.22 -19.41
CA PHE A 447 13.42 -1.01 -20.50
C PHE A 447 14.20 -0.81 -21.81
N SER A 448 14.60 0.43 -22.10
CA SER A 448 15.43 0.75 -23.28
C SER A 448 16.80 0.06 -23.22
N ALA A 449 17.44 0.03 -22.05
CA ALA A 449 18.68 -0.70 -21.83
C ALA A 449 18.51 -2.21 -22.03
N TRP A 450 17.39 -2.80 -21.60
CA TRP A 450 17.09 -4.21 -21.88
C TRP A 450 16.93 -4.48 -23.38
N MET A 451 16.33 -3.56 -24.14
CA MET A 451 16.25 -3.71 -25.60
C MET A 451 17.65 -3.69 -26.24
N GLN A 452 18.54 -2.81 -25.77
CA GLN A 452 19.94 -2.79 -26.23
C GLN A 452 20.69 -4.09 -25.90
N ILE A 453 20.43 -4.69 -24.72
CA ILE A 453 20.98 -5.99 -24.34
C ILE A 453 20.49 -7.07 -25.31
N LEU A 454 19.18 -7.13 -25.56
CA LEU A 454 18.60 -8.11 -26.48
C LEU A 454 19.18 -7.98 -27.89
N GLN A 455 19.34 -6.76 -28.42
CA GLN A 455 19.97 -6.54 -29.74
C GLN A 455 21.39 -7.09 -29.81
N GLN A 456 22.15 -6.98 -28.72
CA GLN A 456 23.54 -7.41 -28.66
C GLN A 456 23.71 -8.90 -28.33
N VAL A 457 22.66 -9.60 -27.89
CA VAL A 457 22.68 -11.04 -27.60
C VAL A 457 21.67 -11.77 -28.50
N PRO A 458 22.05 -12.14 -29.73
CA PRO A 458 21.16 -12.86 -30.65
C PRO A 458 20.66 -14.18 -30.05
N GLY A 459 19.40 -14.53 -30.32
CA GLY A 459 18.78 -15.77 -29.79
C GLY A 459 18.40 -15.72 -28.31
N SER A 460 18.65 -14.62 -27.59
CA SER A 460 18.13 -14.42 -26.24
C SER A 460 16.69 -13.89 -26.24
N LEU A 461 16.01 -14.05 -25.12
CA LEU A 461 14.69 -13.48 -24.87
C LEU A 461 14.66 -12.79 -23.51
N LEU A 462 13.65 -11.95 -23.30
CA LEU A 462 13.36 -11.33 -22.01
C LEU A 462 12.02 -11.84 -21.50
N TRP A 463 12.06 -12.53 -20.36
CA TRP A 463 10.90 -13.11 -19.70
C TRP A 463 10.44 -12.19 -18.56
N LEU A 464 9.27 -11.59 -18.71
CA LEU A 464 8.74 -10.55 -17.84
C LEU A 464 7.51 -11.03 -17.09
N LEU A 465 7.23 -10.42 -15.94
CA LEU A 465 5.87 -10.38 -15.42
C LEU A 465 5.13 -9.21 -16.11
N ALA A 466 3.94 -9.45 -16.66
CA ALA A 466 3.00 -8.40 -17.00
C ALA A 466 1.73 -8.59 -16.16
N ASP A 467 1.59 -7.72 -15.16
CA ASP A 467 0.46 -7.77 -14.25
C ASP A 467 -0.84 -7.20 -14.84
N ASN A 468 -0.82 -6.64 -16.05
CA ASN A 468 -2.01 -6.16 -16.74
C ASN A 468 -1.77 -6.14 -18.25
N THR A 469 -2.87 -6.19 -19.02
CA THR A 469 -2.85 -6.29 -20.48
C THR A 469 -2.26 -5.05 -21.14
N TRP A 470 -2.49 -3.86 -20.58
CA TRP A 470 -1.94 -2.60 -21.11
C TRP A 470 -0.42 -2.54 -20.99
N ALA A 471 0.15 -2.97 -19.87
CA ALA A 471 1.59 -3.05 -19.70
C ALA A 471 2.24 -4.01 -20.70
N GLU A 472 1.64 -5.18 -20.95
CA GLU A 472 2.11 -6.07 -22.01
C GLU A 472 2.07 -5.38 -23.38
N ALA A 473 0.94 -4.79 -23.75
CA ALA A 473 0.78 -4.11 -25.04
C ALA A 473 1.79 -2.96 -25.21
N ASN A 474 1.94 -2.11 -24.20
CA ASN A 474 2.86 -0.98 -24.19
C ASN A 474 4.32 -1.43 -24.28
N MET A 475 4.72 -2.46 -23.54
CA MET A 475 6.07 -3.01 -23.62
C MET A 475 6.36 -3.63 -24.98
N ARG A 476 5.40 -4.35 -25.58
CA ARG A 476 5.56 -4.91 -26.95
C ARG A 476 5.73 -3.79 -27.99
N ALA A 477 4.89 -2.76 -27.94
CA ALA A 477 4.99 -1.60 -28.82
C ALA A 477 6.32 -0.86 -28.62
N ALA A 478 6.74 -0.65 -27.38
CA ALA A 478 8.01 0.00 -27.04
C ALA A 478 9.23 -0.80 -27.51
N ALA A 479 9.17 -2.13 -27.46
CA ALA A 479 10.21 -3.02 -27.98
C ALA A 479 10.31 -2.94 -29.51
N GLN A 480 9.16 -3.00 -30.20
CA GLN A 480 9.10 -2.86 -31.66
C GLN A 480 9.65 -1.51 -32.13
N ALA A 481 9.28 -0.41 -31.46
CA ALA A 481 9.79 0.93 -31.75
C ALA A 481 11.31 1.05 -31.57
N ARG A 482 11.91 0.18 -30.75
CA ARG A 482 13.35 0.08 -30.50
C ARG A 482 14.05 -0.97 -31.38
N GLY A 483 13.35 -1.58 -32.34
CA GLY A 483 13.92 -2.56 -33.27
C GLY A 483 14.15 -3.94 -32.65
N VAL A 484 13.41 -4.30 -31.60
CA VAL A 484 13.37 -5.65 -31.03
C VAL A 484 12.05 -6.30 -31.39
N ALA A 485 12.10 -7.48 -32.00
CA ALA A 485 10.92 -8.25 -32.36
C ALA A 485 10.06 -8.54 -31.11
N PRO A 486 8.75 -8.22 -31.11
CA PRO A 486 7.88 -8.40 -29.94
C PRO A 486 7.88 -9.82 -29.38
N GLU A 487 8.14 -10.83 -30.20
CA GLU A 487 8.20 -12.25 -29.84
C GLU A 487 9.39 -12.57 -28.91
N ARG A 488 10.42 -11.70 -28.85
CA ARG A 488 11.52 -11.82 -27.89
C ARG A 488 11.13 -11.41 -26.48
N LEU A 489 9.94 -10.81 -26.30
CA LEU A 489 9.36 -10.54 -25.00
C LEU A 489 8.33 -11.63 -24.69
N HIS A 490 8.65 -12.44 -23.69
CA HIS A 490 7.76 -13.46 -23.14
C HIS A 490 7.15 -12.94 -21.84
N PHE A 491 5.87 -13.17 -21.63
CA PHE A 491 5.18 -12.76 -20.40
C PHE A 491 4.75 -13.98 -19.60
N ALA A 492 5.25 -14.06 -18.36
CA ALA A 492 4.93 -15.12 -17.43
C ALA A 492 3.52 -14.90 -16.84
N PRO A 493 2.66 -15.94 -16.79
CA PRO A 493 1.38 -15.82 -16.13
C PRO A 493 1.54 -15.72 -14.61
N ARG A 494 0.47 -15.31 -13.93
CA ARG A 494 0.38 -15.50 -12.48
C ARG A 494 0.22 -16.99 -12.16
N VAL A 495 0.97 -17.46 -11.18
CA VAL A 495 1.01 -18.87 -10.75
C VAL A 495 1.00 -18.93 -9.22
N ALA A 496 0.76 -20.12 -8.67
CA ALA A 496 0.81 -20.33 -7.22
C ALA A 496 2.23 -20.06 -6.66
N PRO A 497 2.38 -19.64 -5.39
CA PRO A 497 3.68 -19.28 -4.81
C PRO A 497 4.79 -20.34 -4.96
N PRO A 498 4.54 -21.66 -4.77
CA PRO A 498 5.59 -22.68 -4.94
C PRO A 498 6.11 -22.77 -6.38
N GLU A 499 5.22 -22.61 -7.36
CA GLU A 499 5.58 -22.60 -8.79
C GLU A 499 6.30 -21.30 -9.19
N TYR A 500 5.90 -20.17 -8.60
CA TYR A 500 6.57 -18.89 -8.78
C TYR A 500 8.04 -18.95 -8.36
N LEU A 501 8.35 -19.61 -7.24
CA LEU A 501 9.74 -19.86 -6.83
C LEU A 501 10.43 -20.83 -7.81
N ALA A 502 9.82 -21.98 -8.07
CA ALA A 502 10.41 -23.04 -8.88
C ALA A 502 10.87 -22.55 -10.26
N ARG A 503 10.08 -21.68 -10.92
CA ARG A 503 10.33 -21.22 -12.30
C ARG A 503 11.51 -20.27 -12.46
N PHE A 504 12.05 -19.68 -11.38
CA PHE A 504 13.29 -18.89 -11.48
C PHE A 504 14.46 -19.71 -12.03
N GLN A 505 14.45 -21.03 -11.79
CA GLN A 505 15.49 -21.94 -12.28
C GLN A 505 15.56 -22.03 -13.82
N LEU A 506 14.49 -21.64 -14.52
CA LEU A 506 14.44 -21.62 -15.99
C LEU A 506 15.19 -20.42 -16.59
N ALA A 507 15.35 -19.35 -15.83
CA ALA A 507 16.10 -18.18 -16.25
C ALA A 507 17.62 -18.42 -16.16
N ASP A 508 18.37 -17.77 -17.05
CA ASP A 508 19.83 -17.81 -17.06
C ASP A 508 20.42 -16.62 -16.29
N LEU A 509 19.81 -15.44 -16.42
CA LEU A 509 20.16 -14.25 -15.66
C LEU A 509 18.92 -13.40 -15.37
N VAL A 510 18.71 -13.04 -14.11
CA VAL A 510 17.71 -12.04 -13.74
C VAL A 510 18.31 -10.64 -13.97
N LEU A 511 17.56 -9.79 -14.68
CA LEU A 511 17.85 -8.39 -14.89
C LEU A 511 17.05 -7.58 -13.86
N ASP A 512 17.76 -6.95 -12.93
CA ASP A 512 17.15 -6.09 -11.93
C ASP A 512 16.66 -4.77 -12.53
N THR A 513 15.87 -4.05 -11.74
CA THR A 513 15.31 -2.74 -12.07
C THR A 513 16.03 -1.61 -11.34
N PHE A 514 16.02 -0.42 -11.94
CA PHE A 514 16.58 0.81 -11.37
C PHE A 514 15.62 1.97 -11.66
N PRO A 515 15.40 2.92 -10.71
CA PRO A 515 16.04 3.05 -9.40
C PRO A 515 15.44 2.15 -8.31
N TYR A 516 14.29 1.53 -8.54
CA TYR A 516 13.69 0.61 -7.57
C TYR A 516 14.22 -0.81 -7.80
N ASN A 517 15.17 -1.28 -6.99
CA ASN A 517 15.69 -2.65 -7.10
C ASN A 517 14.65 -3.71 -6.67
N ALA A 518 14.91 -4.95 -7.09
CA ALA A 518 14.32 -6.13 -6.50
C ALA A 518 14.77 -6.28 -5.03
N GLY A 519 13.80 -6.50 -4.13
CA GLY A 519 14.04 -6.91 -2.75
C GLY A 519 13.71 -8.40 -2.61
N THR A 520 12.44 -8.69 -2.29
CA THR A 520 11.91 -10.07 -2.22
C THR A 520 12.24 -10.89 -3.48
N THR A 521 12.00 -10.34 -4.68
CA THR A 521 12.31 -11.02 -5.95
C THR A 521 13.80 -11.38 -6.10
N ALA A 522 14.70 -10.57 -5.57
CA ALA A 522 16.15 -10.84 -5.60
C ALA A 522 16.53 -11.92 -4.59
N SER A 523 15.98 -11.86 -3.37
CA SER A 523 16.13 -12.93 -2.39
C SER A 523 15.61 -14.27 -2.95
N ASP A 524 14.45 -14.26 -3.60
CA ASP A 524 13.80 -15.42 -4.19
C ASP A 524 14.62 -16.04 -5.32
N CYS A 525 15.11 -15.24 -6.27
CA CYS A 525 15.90 -15.79 -7.37
C CYS A 525 17.24 -16.36 -6.90
N LEU A 526 17.91 -15.69 -5.95
CA LEU A 526 19.16 -16.17 -5.35
C LEU A 526 18.93 -17.47 -4.57
N TRP A 527 17.84 -17.56 -3.81
CA TRP A 527 17.44 -18.78 -3.09
C TRP A 527 17.21 -19.96 -4.04
N MET A 528 16.63 -19.67 -5.20
CA MET A 528 16.35 -20.62 -6.26
C MET A 528 17.55 -20.92 -7.17
N GLY A 529 18.71 -20.36 -6.87
CA GLY A 529 19.96 -20.67 -7.57
C GLY A 529 20.15 -19.93 -8.89
N THR A 530 19.45 -18.81 -9.10
CA THR A 530 19.54 -18.01 -10.32
C THR A 530 20.22 -16.66 -10.04
N PRO A 531 21.29 -16.29 -10.77
CA PRO A 531 21.98 -15.03 -10.56
C PRO A 531 21.11 -13.84 -10.98
N ILE A 532 21.31 -12.70 -10.30
CA ILE A 532 20.72 -11.41 -10.64
C ILE A 532 21.83 -10.39 -10.89
N LEU A 533 21.70 -9.61 -11.96
CA LEU A 533 22.53 -8.44 -12.24
C LEU A 533 21.79 -7.18 -11.80
N THR A 534 22.43 -6.33 -11.01
CA THR A 534 21.82 -5.08 -10.52
C THR A 534 22.69 -3.87 -10.79
N ARG A 535 22.05 -2.69 -10.78
CA ARG A 535 22.70 -1.39 -10.72
C ARG A 535 22.44 -0.77 -9.36
N ALA A 536 23.50 -0.47 -8.63
CA ALA A 536 23.47 0.26 -7.37
C ALA A 536 23.43 1.77 -7.60
N GLY A 537 22.54 2.46 -6.88
CA GLY A 537 22.38 3.92 -6.92
C GLY A 537 22.83 4.62 -5.64
N ARG A 538 22.18 5.76 -5.35
CA ARG A 538 22.46 6.66 -4.22
C ARG A 538 21.53 6.45 -3.04
N CYS A 539 20.33 5.91 -3.27
CA CYS A 539 19.29 5.71 -2.25
C CYS A 539 19.27 4.29 -1.70
N TYR A 540 18.63 4.08 -0.54
CA TYR A 540 18.40 2.73 0.02
C TYR A 540 17.76 1.79 -1.01
N ILE A 541 16.69 2.25 -1.65
CA ILE A 541 15.88 1.46 -2.57
C ILE A 541 16.63 0.97 -3.81
N SER A 542 17.62 1.73 -4.26
CA SER A 542 18.44 1.44 -5.44
C SER A 542 19.71 0.67 -5.09
N ARG A 543 19.83 0.18 -3.85
CA ARG A 543 21.00 -0.54 -3.35
C ARG A 543 20.64 -1.88 -2.70
N MET A 544 19.35 -2.23 -2.63
CA MET A 544 18.86 -3.44 -1.99
C MET A 544 19.46 -4.71 -2.62
N ALA A 545 19.36 -4.88 -3.93
CA ALA A 545 19.88 -6.08 -4.60
C ALA A 545 21.42 -6.15 -4.51
N GLY A 546 22.10 -5.01 -4.47
CA GLY A 546 23.56 -4.96 -4.27
C GLY A 546 24.01 -5.44 -2.89
N SER A 547 23.23 -5.12 -1.84
CA SER A 547 23.42 -5.70 -0.51
C SER A 547 23.25 -7.22 -0.53
N LEU A 548 22.16 -7.71 -1.14
CA LEU A 548 21.88 -9.15 -1.23
C LEU A 548 22.99 -9.90 -1.97
N LEU A 549 23.47 -9.34 -3.09
CA LEU A 549 24.58 -9.92 -3.87
C LEU A 549 25.90 -9.95 -3.09
N THR A 550 26.18 -8.89 -2.32
CA THR A 550 27.37 -8.84 -1.47
C THR A 550 27.30 -9.91 -0.38
N ALA A 551 26.15 -10.06 0.27
CA ALA A 551 25.92 -11.09 1.28
C ALA A 551 25.89 -12.52 0.69
N ALA A 552 25.50 -12.66 -0.58
CA ALA A 552 25.56 -13.92 -1.33
C ALA A 552 26.96 -14.25 -1.88
N GLY A 553 27.96 -13.38 -1.69
CA GLY A 553 29.31 -13.60 -2.21
C GLY A 553 29.47 -13.39 -3.72
N LEU A 554 28.60 -12.59 -4.34
CA LEU A 554 28.62 -12.26 -5.77
C LEU A 554 28.68 -10.73 -6.04
N PRO A 555 29.59 -9.97 -5.39
CA PRO A 555 29.67 -8.52 -5.55
C PRO A 555 29.98 -8.08 -6.99
N GLU A 556 30.55 -8.96 -7.81
CA GLU A 556 30.82 -8.69 -9.22
C GLU A 556 29.54 -8.50 -10.05
N LEU A 557 28.37 -8.96 -9.59
CA LEU A 557 27.09 -8.74 -10.26
C LEU A 557 26.43 -7.40 -9.88
N VAL A 558 27.16 -6.53 -9.18
CA VAL A 558 26.75 -5.16 -8.87
C VAL A 558 27.45 -4.20 -9.82
N THR A 559 26.68 -3.40 -10.56
CA THR A 559 27.18 -2.31 -11.40
C THR A 559 26.77 -0.95 -10.83
N TYR A 560 27.35 0.14 -11.32
CA TYR A 560 27.13 1.49 -10.77
C TYR A 560 26.70 2.51 -11.83
N SER A 561 26.59 2.07 -13.09
CA SER A 561 26.10 2.91 -14.19
C SER A 561 25.29 2.08 -15.18
N LEU A 562 24.43 2.76 -15.95
CA LEU A 562 23.63 2.09 -16.98
C LEU A 562 24.52 1.47 -18.10
N PRO A 563 25.59 2.12 -18.59
CA PRO A 563 26.49 1.50 -19.56
C PRO A 563 27.15 0.22 -19.01
N GLU A 564 27.64 0.24 -17.78
CA GLU A 564 28.26 -0.93 -17.14
C GLU A 564 27.26 -2.07 -16.97
N TYR A 565 26.01 -1.75 -16.58
CA TYR A 565 24.92 -2.71 -16.50
C TYR A 565 24.68 -3.42 -17.84
N ILE A 566 24.57 -2.65 -18.93
CA ILE A 566 24.36 -3.18 -20.29
C ILE A 566 25.55 -4.05 -20.71
N GLU A 567 26.78 -3.56 -20.54
CA GLU A 567 27.99 -4.28 -20.89
C GLU A 567 28.05 -5.63 -20.16
N ARG A 568 27.80 -5.63 -18.84
CA ARG A 568 27.84 -6.85 -18.04
C ARG A 568 26.76 -7.85 -18.45
N ALA A 569 25.53 -7.38 -18.68
CA ALA A 569 24.44 -8.24 -19.14
C ALA A 569 24.76 -8.90 -20.50
N VAL A 570 25.30 -8.12 -21.44
CA VAL A 570 25.71 -8.62 -22.77
C VAL A 570 26.86 -9.62 -22.63
N GLN A 571 27.85 -9.32 -21.78
CA GLN A 571 29.00 -10.17 -21.54
C GLN A 571 28.57 -11.54 -20.98
N ILE A 572 27.63 -11.57 -20.04
CA ILE A 572 27.07 -12.81 -19.48
C ILE A 572 26.19 -13.51 -20.53
N GLY A 573 25.32 -12.79 -21.22
CA GLY A 573 24.39 -13.35 -22.22
C GLY A 573 25.09 -13.97 -23.43
N ARG A 574 26.27 -13.44 -23.83
CA ARG A 574 27.10 -14.03 -24.90
C ARG A 574 27.92 -15.24 -24.44
N GLN A 575 27.95 -15.53 -23.14
CA GLN A 575 28.76 -16.59 -22.56
C GLN A 575 27.93 -17.44 -21.58
N PRO A 576 27.08 -18.37 -22.08
CA PRO A 576 26.19 -19.17 -21.24
C PRO A 576 26.90 -19.93 -20.10
N LEU A 577 28.15 -20.33 -20.30
CA LEU A 577 28.97 -20.98 -19.27
C LEU A 577 29.21 -20.09 -18.03
N ARG A 578 29.23 -18.76 -18.18
CA ARG A 578 29.33 -17.83 -17.04
C ARG A 578 28.07 -17.86 -16.20
N ALA A 579 26.90 -17.76 -16.83
CA ALA A 579 25.62 -17.90 -16.13
C ALA A 579 25.53 -19.26 -15.43
N ALA A 580 25.91 -20.36 -16.12
CA ALA A 580 25.95 -21.69 -15.54
C ALA A 580 26.90 -21.79 -14.33
N SER A 581 28.04 -21.10 -14.35
CA SER A 581 28.97 -21.04 -13.22
C SER A 581 28.34 -20.37 -11.99
N TYR A 582 27.65 -19.24 -12.17
CA TYR A 582 26.95 -18.58 -11.06
C TYR A 582 25.82 -19.46 -10.51
N LYS A 583 25.02 -20.08 -11.39
CA LYS A 583 23.96 -21.02 -10.97
C LYS A 583 24.53 -22.20 -10.18
N ARG A 584 25.66 -22.76 -10.63
CA ARG A 584 26.37 -23.81 -9.91
C ARG A 584 26.83 -23.34 -8.52
N TYR A 585 27.46 -22.18 -8.43
CA TYR A 585 27.89 -21.60 -7.16
C TYR A 585 26.71 -21.40 -6.20
N LEU A 586 25.62 -20.78 -6.64
CA LEU A 586 24.45 -20.52 -5.79
C LEU A 586 23.81 -21.82 -5.28
N ARG A 587 23.77 -22.87 -6.11
CA ARG A 587 23.26 -24.19 -5.73
C ARG A 587 24.17 -24.89 -4.71
N GLU A 588 25.49 -24.83 -4.90
CA GLU A 588 26.46 -25.57 -4.08
C GLU A 588 26.82 -24.82 -2.77
N GLN A 589 26.91 -23.49 -2.83
CA GLN A 589 27.43 -22.64 -1.76
C GLN A 589 26.45 -21.54 -1.32
N GLY A 590 25.59 -21.04 -2.23
CA GLY A 590 24.74 -19.87 -1.98
C GLY A 590 23.90 -19.97 -0.71
N ARG A 591 23.33 -21.15 -0.40
CA ARG A 591 22.52 -21.38 0.80
C ARG A 591 23.29 -21.34 2.13
N GLN A 592 24.62 -21.40 2.08
CA GLN A 592 25.50 -21.35 3.26
C GLN A 592 26.08 -19.94 3.48
N THR A 593 25.75 -19.00 2.59
CA THR A 593 26.22 -17.61 2.70
C THR A 593 25.46 -16.85 3.79
N PRO A 594 26.03 -15.73 4.30
CA PRO A 594 25.35 -14.88 5.27
C PRO A 594 23.95 -14.41 4.85
N LEU A 595 23.65 -14.32 3.54
CA LEU A 595 22.33 -13.95 3.03
C LEU A 595 21.21 -14.86 3.57
N PHE A 596 21.48 -16.16 3.78
CA PHE A 596 20.48 -17.14 4.21
C PHE A 596 20.77 -17.72 5.61
N ASP A 597 21.67 -17.10 6.38
CA ASP A 597 21.80 -17.37 7.82
C ASP A 597 20.83 -16.50 8.64
N ILE A 598 19.53 -16.78 8.46
CA ILE A 598 18.46 -16.07 9.16
C ILE A 598 18.57 -16.19 10.69
N PRO A 599 18.94 -17.35 11.29
CA PRO A 599 19.19 -17.42 12.72
C PRO A 599 20.28 -16.46 13.21
N ALA A 600 21.37 -16.26 12.45
CA ALA A 600 22.36 -15.24 12.81
C ALA A 600 21.79 -13.83 12.71
N LEU A 601 21.07 -13.52 11.63
CA LEU A 601 20.44 -12.21 11.43
C LEU A 601 19.47 -11.87 12.58
N VAL A 602 18.64 -12.83 13.01
CA VAL A 602 17.72 -12.61 14.15
C VAL A 602 18.49 -12.34 15.45
N ARG A 603 19.59 -13.05 15.72
CA ARG A 603 20.43 -12.76 16.89
C ARG A 603 21.07 -11.37 16.83
N ASP A 604 21.48 -10.93 15.64
CA ASP A 604 22.03 -9.58 15.45
C ASP A 604 20.96 -8.49 15.69
N LEU A 605 19.73 -8.72 15.21
CA LEU A 605 18.59 -7.84 15.50
C LEU A 605 18.28 -7.77 17.00
N GLU A 606 18.23 -8.92 17.66
CA GLU A 606 18.00 -9.01 19.10
C GLU A 606 19.06 -8.27 19.91
N HIS A 607 20.33 -8.40 19.52
CA HIS A 607 21.43 -7.69 20.15
C HIS A 607 21.23 -6.17 20.07
N GLU A 608 20.88 -5.65 18.89
CA GLU A 608 20.66 -4.22 18.69
C GLU A 608 19.40 -3.72 19.43
N PHE A 609 18.32 -4.49 19.43
CA PHE A 609 17.11 -4.15 20.18
C PHE A 609 17.37 -4.11 21.69
N GLU A 610 18.07 -5.11 22.23
CA GLU A 610 18.47 -5.12 23.64
C GLU A 610 19.35 -3.91 23.99
N ARG A 611 20.37 -3.61 23.17
CA ARG A 611 21.24 -2.45 23.35
C ARG A 611 20.42 -1.15 23.44
N LEU A 612 19.51 -0.93 22.49
CA LEU A 612 18.68 0.29 22.43
C LEU A 612 17.73 0.42 23.63
N VAL A 613 17.11 -0.68 24.05
CA VAL A 613 16.23 -0.69 25.23
C VAL A 613 17.02 -0.38 26.50
N LEU A 614 18.19 -1.00 26.69
CA LEU A 614 19.03 -0.74 27.86
C LEU A 614 19.54 0.70 27.89
N GLU A 615 19.92 1.27 26.74
CA GLU A 615 20.29 2.69 26.64
C GLU A 615 19.13 3.63 27.00
N HIS A 616 17.92 3.30 26.57
CA HIS A 616 16.72 4.09 26.92
C HIS A 616 16.45 4.01 28.42
N ARG A 617 16.45 2.80 29.02
CA ARG A 617 16.21 2.59 30.46
C ARG A 617 17.22 3.34 31.33
N ARG A 618 18.49 3.43 30.91
CA ARG A 618 19.52 4.22 31.61
C ARG A 618 19.30 5.73 31.57
N LYS A 619 18.62 6.25 30.55
CA LYS A 619 18.35 7.69 30.37
C LYS A 619 17.05 8.14 31.03
N ALA A 620 16.20 7.21 31.47
CA ALA A 620 14.96 7.54 32.17
C ALA A 620 15.28 8.13 33.56
N PRO A 621 14.78 9.32 33.91
CA PRO A 621 15.04 9.92 35.22
C PRO A 621 14.39 9.08 36.33
N GLY A 622 15.22 8.52 37.21
CA GLY A 622 14.78 7.77 38.40
C GLY A 622 15.16 6.28 38.46
N ALA A 623 16.09 5.79 37.63
CA ALA A 623 16.69 4.47 37.78
C ALA A 623 17.72 4.41 38.93
#